data_AF-A0A1G2YLL2-F1
#
_entry.id   AF-A0A1G2YLL2-F1
#
_cell.length_a   1.000
_cell.length_b   1.000
_cell.length_c   1.000
_cell.angle_alpha   90.00
_cell.angle_beta   90.00
_cell.angle_gamma   90.00
#
_symmetry.space_group_name_H-M   'P 1'
#
loop_
_entity.id
_entity.type
_entity.pdbx_description
1 polymer ?
#
loop_
_entity_poly.entity_id
_entity_poly.type
_entity_poly.pdbx_seq_one_letter_code
_entity_poly.pdbx_strand_id
1 'polypeptide(L)'
;MENENSHKKTGKGLNIFERYLTVWVALCIVGGIVLGKLAPSVATYLDSLAIYVNKAPVVSIPIAVCLFFMMYPIMVKIDFAEVLKAGKSIKPVGLTLFVNWAIKPFTMYAIALFFLGNLFYNFIGPESLDLVKMPFGLDLPVGATYGVGKVIEANGVKMLEVPLWRSYLAGCILLGIAPCTAMVLVWGYLAKGNDGHTLVMVAINSLTMLLLYGPLGGFLLGVGRLPVPWQALLLSIAIYVALPLVAGYLSRKWIIAAKGKDWFQQRFLHFLTPVTIIALLVTLVLLFSFKGEVILSNPLTILWIAIPLFIQTNLIFWIGYLLSKPLKLSYEDAAPSAMIGASNHFEVAIATATMLFGLSSGAALATVVGVLIEVPVMLMLVKICLRTQNWFATDIQRG
;
A
#
# COMPACT_ATOMS: atom_id res chain seq x y z
N MET A 1 1.74 -52.63 0.82
CA MET A 1 1.51 -51.88 -0.43
C MET A 1 0.70 -50.65 -0.05
N GLU A 2 1.40 -49.59 0.39
CA GLU A 2 0.80 -48.34 0.86
C GLU A 2 0.98 -47.27 -0.23
N ASN A 3 -0.12 -46.61 -0.57
CA ASN A 3 -0.22 -45.61 -1.62
C ASN A 3 0.48 -44.30 -1.22
N GLU A 4 1.61 -44.00 -1.86
CA GLU A 4 2.20 -42.67 -1.93
C GLU A 4 1.35 -41.75 -2.83
N ASN A 5 0.45 -40.98 -2.23
CA ASN A 5 -0.13 -39.81 -2.89
C ASN A 5 0.89 -38.66 -2.89
N SER A 6 1.79 -38.67 -3.88
CA SER A 6 2.62 -37.51 -4.19
C SER A 6 1.72 -36.34 -4.62
N HIS A 7 1.67 -35.29 -3.80
CA HIS A 7 1.12 -34.00 -4.21
C HIS A 7 2.02 -33.43 -5.31
N LYS A 8 1.69 -33.71 -6.58
CA LYS A 8 2.22 -33.01 -7.75
C LYS A 8 1.97 -31.51 -7.56
N LYS A 9 3.01 -30.76 -7.21
CA LYS A 9 3.07 -29.30 -7.36
C LYS A 9 2.88 -28.98 -8.85
N THR A 10 1.66 -28.64 -9.25
CA THR A 10 1.39 -28.05 -10.55
C THR A 10 1.99 -26.65 -10.55
N GLY A 11 3.22 -26.54 -11.05
CA GLY A 11 3.85 -25.25 -11.32
C GLY A 11 3.03 -24.50 -12.37
N LYS A 12 2.11 -23.64 -11.92
CA LYS A 12 1.56 -22.59 -12.77
C LYS A 12 2.72 -21.63 -13.05
N GLY A 13 3.19 -21.62 -14.30
CA GLY A 13 4.10 -20.58 -14.77
C GLY A 13 3.46 -19.21 -14.62
N LEU A 14 4.28 -18.18 -14.41
CA LEU A 14 3.85 -16.78 -14.34
C LEU A 14 2.89 -16.46 -15.48
N ASN A 15 1.72 -15.90 -15.16
CA ASN A 15 0.85 -15.31 -16.17
C ASN A 15 1.65 -14.21 -16.90
N ILE A 16 1.42 -14.01 -18.20
CA ILE A 16 2.16 -13.02 -19.02
C ILE A 16 2.19 -11.65 -18.32
N PHE A 17 1.09 -11.28 -17.67
CA PHE A 17 1.00 -10.09 -16.85
C PHE A 17 2.08 -9.99 -15.76
N GLU A 18 2.23 -11.04 -14.94
CA GLU A 18 3.16 -11.06 -13.81
C GLU A 18 4.61 -10.98 -14.30
N ARG A 19 4.91 -11.62 -15.44
CA ARG A 19 6.24 -11.56 -16.07
C ARG A 19 6.60 -10.15 -16.54
N TYR A 20 5.63 -9.41 -17.10
CA TYR A 20 5.86 -8.07 -17.67
C TYR A 20 5.34 -6.95 -16.77
N LEU A 21 5.12 -7.20 -15.48
CA LEU A 21 4.50 -6.26 -14.55
C LEU A 21 5.21 -4.90 -14.52
N THR A 22 6.54 -4.88 -14.48
CA THR A 22 7.33 -3.64 -14.51
C THR A 22 7.10 -2.85 -15.80
N VAL A 23 6.94 -3.53 -16.94
CA VAL A 23 6.68 -2.89 -18.23
C VAL A 23 5.26 -2.31 -18.24
N TRP A 24 4.27 -3.05 -17.76
CA TRP A 24 2.89 -2.56 -17.64
C TRP A 24 2.80 -1.34 -16.72
N VAL A 25 3.46 -1.38 -15.56
CA VAL A 25 3.51 -0.24 -14.65
C VAL A 25 4.19 0.97 -15.31
N ALA A 26 5.32 0.77 -15.98
CA ALA A 26 5.99 1.84 -16.73
C ALA A 26 5.10 2.44 -17.83
N LEU A 27 4.37 1.60 -18.58
CA LEU A 27 3.41 2.06 -19.57
C LEU A 27 2.24 2.82 -18.95
N CYS A 28 1.73 2.41 -17.79
CA CYS A 28 0.69 3.12 -17.06
C CYS A 28 1.17 4.48 -16.53
N ILE A 29 2.42 4.56 -16.06
CA ILE A 29 3.03 5.83 -15.61
C ILE A 29 3.14 6.78 -16.80
N VAL A 30 3.78 6.33 -17.89
CA VAL A 30 3.96 7.15 -19.10
C VAL A 30 2.60 7.53 -19.68
N GLY A 31 1.70 6.57 -19.84
CA GLY A 31 0.35 6.77 -20.37
C GLY A 31 -0.48 7.72 -19.50
N GLY A 32 -0.41 7.59 -18.16
CA GLY A 32 -1.05 8.49 -17.22
C GLY A 32 -0.52 9.92 -17.35
N ILE A 33 0.80 10.11 -17.33
CA ILE A 33 1.43 11.43 -17.48
C ILE A 33 1.06 12.07 -18.83
N VAL A 34 1.09 11.28 -19.92
CA VAL A 34 0.71 11.75 -21.26
C VAL A 34 -0.78 12.12 -21.32
N LEU A 35 -1.66 11.31 -20.71
CA LEU A 35 -3.09 11.59 -20.63
C LEU A 35 -3.37 12.90 -19.88
N GLY A 36 -2.72 13.10 -18.73
CA GLY A 36 -2.84 14.33 -17.95
C GLY A 36 -2.40 15.58 -18.74
N LYS A 37 -1.41 15.43 -19.63
CA LYS A 37 -0.89 16.53 -20.46
C LYS A 37 -1.70 16.80 -21.72
N LEU A 38 -2.13 15.75 -22.43
CA LEU A 38 -2.84 15.87 -23.72
C LEU A 38 -4.35 16.06 -23.58
N ALA A 39 -4.93 15.55 -22.50
CA ALA A 39 -6.37 15.64 -22.23
C ALA A 39 -6.64 16.11 -20.79
N PRO A 40 -6.18 17.32 -20.41
CA PRO A 40 -6.38 17.85 -19.05
C PRO A 40 -7.87 17.95 -18.68
N SER A 41 -8.75 18.20 -19.66
CA SER A 41 -10.21 18.21 -19.45
C SER A 41 -10.78 16.88 -18.95
N VAL A 42 -10.21 15.74 -19.40
CA VAL A 42 -10.61 14.40 -18.93
C VAL A 42 -10.19 14.21 -17.48
N ALA A 43 -8.97 14.65 -17.13
CA ALA A 43 -8.49 14.59 -15.75
C ALA A 43 -9.36 15.47 -14.83
N THR A 44 -9.70 16.69 -15.23
CA THR A 44 -10.58 17.57 -14.46
C THR A 44 -12.00 16.99 -14.31
N TYR A 45 -12.54 16.37 -15.37
CA TYR A 45 -13.84 15.70 -15.29
C TYR A 45 -13.81 14.53 -14.30
N LEU A 46 -12.79 13.67 -14.36
CA LEU A 46 -12.65 12.54 -13.45
C LEU A 46 -12.43 12.96 -12.00
N ASP A 47 -11.74 14.08 -11.76
CA ASP A 47 -11.61 14.68 -10.43
C ASP A 47 -12.93 15.28 -9.93
N SER A 48 -13.76 15.83 -10.83
CA SER A 48 -15.11 16.33 -10.48
C SER A 48 -16.09 15.22 -10.09
N LEU A 49 -15.84 13.98 -10.50
CA LEU A 49 -16.58 12.80 -10.05
C LEU A 49 -16.17 12.41 -8.63
N ALA A 50 -16.49 13.28 -7.67
CA ALA A 50 -16.19 13.08 -6.27
C ALA A 50 -17.46 13.15 -5.40
N ILE A 51 -17.42 12.47 -4.25
CA ILE A 51 -18.37 12.68 -3.18
C ILE A 51 -17.97 13.96 -2.44
N TYR A 52 -18.85 14.95 -2.39
CA TYR A 52 -18.59 16.22 -1.73
C TYR A 52 -19.19 16.24 -0.32
N VAL A 53 -18.43 16.73 0.66
CA VAL A 53 -18.91 17.03 2.01
C VAL A 53 -18.55 18.48 2.29
N ASN A 54 -19.53 19.31 2.67
CA ASN A 54 -19.35 20.74 2.91
C ASN A 54 -18.67 21.49 1.73
N LYS A 55 -19.07 21.17 0.50
CA LYS A 55 -18.50 21.71 -0.76
C LYS A 55 -17.04 21.33 -1.06
N ALA A 56 -16.39 20.51 -0.24
CA ALA A 56 -15.06 19.98 -0.51
C ALA A 56 -15.14 18.54 -1.08
N PRO A 57 -14.41 18.20 -2.16
CA PRO A 57 -14.37 16.83 -2.66
C PRO A 57 -13.69 15.93 -1.62
N VAL A 58 -14.25 14.75 -1.34
CA VAL A 58 -13.75 13.84 -0.30
C VAL A 58 -13.23 12.55 -0.91
N VAL A 59 -14.09 11.83 -1.62
CA VAL A 59 -13.77 10.54 -2.24
C VAL A 59 -13.93 10.68 -3.74
N SER A 60 -12.87 10.45 -4.51
CA SER A 60 -12.98 10.32 -5.97
C SER A 60 -13.68 8.99 -6.29
N ILE A 61 -14.84 9.05 -6.94
CA ILE A 61 -15.64 7.87 -7.28
C ILE A 61 -14.87 6.94 -8.22
N PRO A 62 -14.22 7.41 -9.32
CA PRO A 62 -13.42 6.54 -10.17
C PRO A 62 -12.33 5.78 -9.41
N ILE A 63 -11.59 6.49 -8.54
CA ILE A 63 -10.53 5.86 -7.73
C ILE A 63 -11.16 4.83 -6.77
N ALA A 64 -12.24 5.20 -6.07
CA ALA A 64 -12.89 4.30 -5.11
C ALA A 64 -13.43 3.02 -5.74
N VAL A 65 -14.02 3.12 -6.94
CA VAL A 65 -14.47 1.95 -7.71
C VAL A 65 -13.30 1.06 -8.10
N CYS A 66 -12.20 1.64 -8.60
CA CYS A 66 -11.03 0.86 -8.98
C CYS A 66 -10.39 0.17 -7.75
N LEU A 67 -10.27 0.88 -6.63
CA LEU A 67 -9.77 0.33 -5.37
C LEU A 67 -10.67 -0.80 -4.84
N PHE A 68 -11.99 -0.64 -4.93
CA PHE A 68 -12.92 -1.69 -4.56
C PHE A 68 -12.70 -2.95 -5.40
N PHE A 69 -12.68 -2.82 -6.74
CA PHE A 69 -12.48 -3.96 -7.64
C PHE A 69 -11.06 -4.52 -7.61
N MET A 70 -10.10 -3.76 -7.09
CA MET A 70 -8.77 -4.26 -6.82
C MET A 70 -8.72 -5.15 -5.57
N MET A 71 -9.32 -4.70 -4.46
CA MET A 71 -9.29 -5.45 -3.20
C MET A 71 -10.31 -6.60 -3.15
N TYR A 72 -11.49 -6.42 -3.76
CA TYR A 72 -12.58 -7.39 -3.71
C TYR A 72 -12.16 -8.81 -4.15
N PRO A 73 -11.50 -9.03 -5.31
CA PRO A 73 -11.04 -10.35 -5.73
C PRO A 73 -10.10 -11.05 -4.75
N ILE A 74 -9.23 -10.29 -4.08
CA ILE A 74 -8.29 -10.83 -3.09
C ILE A 74 -9.08 -11.33 -1.89
N MET A 75 -10.03 -10.53 -1.40
CA MET A 75 -10.89 -10.90 -0.27
C MET A 75 -11.77 -12.11 -0.56
N VAL A 76 -12.26 -12.24 -1.79
CA VAL A 76 -12.98 -13.44 -2.24
C VAL A 76 -12.08 -14.69 -2.19
N LYS A 77 -10.81 -14.56 -2.58
CA LYS A 77 -9.85 -15.68 -2.62
C LYS A 77 -9.46 -16.19 -1.23
N ILE A 78 -9.52 -15.34 -0.19
CA ILE A 78 -9.17 -15.72 1.19
C ILE A 78 -10.11 -16.80 1.74
N ASP A 79 -9.53 -17.95 2.08
CA ASP A 79 -10.23 -18.98 2.86
C ASP A 79 -9.98 -18.75 4.35
N PHE A 80 -10.98 -18.23 5.06
CA PHE A 80 -10.88 -17.97 6.50
C PHE A 80 -10.61 -19.24 7.33
N ALA A 81 -11.02 -20.42 6.84
CA ALA A 81 -10.71 -21.68 7.52
C ALA A 81 -9.22 -22.05 7.38
N GLU A 82 -8.59 -21.72 6.24
CA GLU A 82 -7.15 -21.91 6.05
C GLU A 82 -6.34 -20.90 6.85
N VAL A 83 -6.81 -19.66 6.96
CA VAL A 83 -6.19 -18.62 7.81
C VAL A 83 -6.13 -19.09 9.27
N LEU A 84 -7.23 -19.63 9.80
CA LEU A 84 -7.29 -20.18 11.16
C LEU A 84 -6.35 -21.38 11.36
N LYS A 85 -6.23 -22.25 10.35
CA LYS A 85 -5.32 -23.42 10.41
C LYS A 85 -3.85 -23.02 10.31
N ALA A 86 -3.53 -21.98 9.54
CA ALA A 86 -2.18 -21.54 9.29
C ALA A 86 -1.57 -20.70 10.42
N GLY A 87 -2.39 -20.19 11.35
CA GLY A 87 -1.92 -19.64 12.62
C GLY A 87 -1.05 -20.60 13.45
N LYS A 88 -0.99 -21.90 13.08
CA LYS A 88 -0.03 -22.87 13.62
C LYS A 88 1.44 -22.54 13.29
N SER A 89 1.71 -21.78 12.22
CA SER A 89 3.05 -21.26 11.87
C SER A 89 3.35 -19.95 12.62
N ILE A 90 3.42 -20.04 13.96
CA ILE A 90 3.47 -18.86 14.85
C ILE A 90 4.72 -17.99 14.61
N LYS A 91 5.88 -18.59 14.31
CA LYS A 91 7.14 -17.85 14.20
C LYS A 91 7.21 -16.93 12.97
N PRO A 92 6.98 -17.40 11.71
CA PRO A 92 7.02 -16.52 10.54
C PRO A 92 5.93 -15.44 10.57
N VAL A 93 4.72 -15.82 10.98
CA VAL A 93 3.59 -14.87 11.10
C VAL A 93 3.88 -13.83 12.16
N GLY A 94 4.33 -14.24 13.34
CA GLY A 94 4.64 -13.34 14.46
C GLY A 94 5.78 -12.37 14.12
N LEU A 95 6.84 -12.84 13.47
CA LEU A 95 7.92 -11.98 12.98
C LEU A 95 7.37 -10.92 12.03
N THR A 96 6.60 -11.33 11.03
CA THR A 96 6.09 -10.42 10.00
C THR A 96 5.16 -9.37 10.60
N LEU A 97 4.27 -9.76 11.53
CA LEU A 97 3.41 -8.82 12.25
C LEU A 97 4.20 -7.85 13.13
N PHE A 98 5.21 -8.33 13.83
CA PHE A 98 6.07 -7.48 14.65
C PHE A 98 6.80 -6.46 13.78
N VAL A 99 7.39 -6.89 12.67
CA VAL A 99 8.04 -5.97 11.71
C VAL A 99 7.03 -4.97 11.16
N ASN A 100 5.85 -5.41 10.70
CA ASN A 100 4.83 -4.56 10.10
C ASN A 100 4.25 -3.50 11.03
N TRP A 101 4.01 -3.86 12.29
CA TRP A 101 3.22 -3.01 13.19
C TRP A 101 4.06 -2.34 14.28
N ALA A 102 5.17 -2.95 14.71
CA ALA A 102 6.01 -2.43 15.79
C ALA A 102 7.29 -1.74 15.29
N ILE A 103 7.82 -2.10 14.11
CA ILE A 103 9.08 -1.53 13.61
C ILE A 103 8.82 -0.57 12.44
N LYS A 104 8.15 -1.06 11.40
CA LYS A 104 7.97 -0.38 10.12
C LYS A 104 7.37 1.04 10.24
N PRO A 105 6.30 1.27 11.02
CA PRO A 105 5.69 2.60 11.11
C PRO A 105 6.61 3.63 11.78
N PHE A 106 7.29 3.23 12.86
CA PHE A 106 8.13 4.10 13.67
C PHE A 106 9.45 4.42 12.98
N THR A 107 10.06 3.42 12.34
CA THR A 107 11.26 3.63 11.52
C THR A 107 10.96 4.48 10.29
N MET A 108 9.79 4.29 9.65
CA MET A 108 9.35 5.18 8.57
C MET A 108 9.22 6.61 9.05
N TYR A 109 8.55 6.85 10.18
CA TYR A 109 8.46 8.18 10.78
C TYR A 109 9.85 8.78 11.03
N ALA A 110 10.74 8.05 11.70
CA ALA A 110 12.06 8.54 12.08
C ALA A 110 12.94 8.86 10.85
N ILE A 111 12.96 7.97 9.85
CA ILE A 111 13.73 8.17 8.62
C ILE A 111 13.15 9.33 7.82
N ALA A 112 11.84 9.34 7.59
CA ALA A 112 11.20 10.42 6.84
C ALA A 112 11.36 11.78 7.54
N LEU A 113 11.29 11.83 8.89
CA LEU A 113 11.53 13.04 9.65
C LEU A 113 12.99 13.53 9.50
N PHE A 114 13.96 12.62 9.61
CA PHE A 114 15.37 12.96 9.45
C PHE A 114 15.67 13.49 8.04
N PHE A 115 15.19 12.82 7.00
CA PHE A 115 15.45 13.23 5.63
C PHE A 115 14.63 14.46 5.24
N LEU A 116 13.32 14.47 5.43
CA LEU A 116 12.45 15.55 4.93
C LEU A 116 12.42 16.77 5.86
N GLY A 117 12.51 16.55 7.17
CA GLY A 117 12.44 17.62 8.18
C GLY A 117 13.79 18.18 8.62
N ASN A 118 14.92 17.56 8.21
CA ASN A 118 16.26 18.04 8.55
C ASN A 118 17.17 18.10 7.32
N LEU A 119 17.54 16.95 6.73
CA LEU A 119 18.56 16.91 5.66
C LEU A 119 18.12 17.63 4.38
N PHE A 120 16.87 17.42 3.97
CA PHE A 120 16.27 17.99 2.77
C PHE A 120 15.42 19.23 3.05
N TYR A 121 15.35 19.68 4.31
CA TYR A 121 14.50 20.79 4.71
C TYR A 121 14.80 22.08 3.91
N ASN A 122 16.07 22.45 3.81
CA ASN A 122 16.50 23.63 3.04
C ASN A 122 16.30 23.46 1.53
N PHE A 123 16.34 22.22 1.02
CA PHE A 123 16.15 21.93 -0.39
C PHE A 123 14.67 21.95 -0.79
N ILE A 124 13.78 21.49 0.09
CA ILE A 124 12.32 21.55 -0.08
C ILE A 124 11.80 22.99 0.03
N GLY A 125 12.51 23.83 0.77
CA GLY A 125 12.15 25.23 1.03
C GLY A 125 11.46 25.37 2.39
N PRO A 126 12.08 26.05 3.36
CA PRO A 126 11.52 26.28 4.69
C PRO A 126 10.15 26.97 4.69
N GLU A 127 9.94 27.84 3.70
CA GLU A 127 8.72 28.62 3.51
C GLU A 127 7.76 27.98 2.48
N SER A 128 8.10 26.81 1.93
CA SER A 128 7.22 26.10 1.01
C SER A 128 6.02 25.55 1.78
N LEU A 129 4.83 25.91 1.32
CA LEU A 129 3.56 25.53 1.93
C LEU A 129 2.78 24.60 1.00
N ASP A 130 1.95 23.76 1.60
CA ASP A 130 0.98 22.90 0.94
C ASP A 130 -0.42 23.23 1.44
N LEU A 131 -1.40 23.17 0.54
CA LEU A 131 -2.80 23.38 0.86
C LEU A 131 -3.47 22.02 1.02
N VAL A 132 -3.91 21.74 2.23
CA VAL A 132 -4.58 20.48 2.58
C VAL A 132 -6.02 20.71 3.01
N LYS A 133 -6.86 19.70 2.79
CA LYS A 133 -8.27 19.76 3.16
C LYS A 133 -8.46 19.95 4.67
N MET A 134 -9.55 20.65 5.03
CA MET A 134 -10.00 20.71 6.42
C MET A 134 -10.43 19.31 6.90
N PRO A 135 -10.06 18.89 8.12
CA PRO A 135 -10.57 17.68 8.75
C PRO A 135 -12.11 17.63 8.74
N PHE A 136 -12.69 16.43 8.60
CA PHE A 136 -14.16 16.29 8.65
C PHE A 136 -14.73 16.80 9.97
N GLY A 137 -15.90 17.44 9.85
CA GLY A 137 -16.64 18.00 10.98
C GLY A 137 -16.02 19.24 11.61
N LEU A 138 -14.88 19.73 11.09
CA LEU A 138 -14.18 20.88 11.64
C LEU A 138 -14.47 22.13 10.81
N ASP A 139 -15.15 23.11 11.41
CA ASP A 139 -15.41 24.42 10.80
C ASP A 139 -14.79 25.53 11.67
N LEU A 140 -13.49 25.76 11.47
CA LEU A 140 -12.76 26.81 12.17
C LEU A 140 -12.83 28.14 11.40
N PRO A 141 -12.75 29.29 12.08
CA PRO A 141 -12.67 30.58 11.41
C PRO A 141 -11.33 30.74 10.66
N VAL A 142 -11.33 31.54 9.59
CA VAL A 142 -10.11 31.89 8.85
C VAL A 142 -9.12 32.56 9.81
N GLY A 143 -7.86 32.16 9.76
CA GLY A 143 -6.81 32.60 10.67
C GLY A 143 -6.62 31.72 11.91
N ALA A 144 -7.56 30.82 12.23
CA ALA A 144 -7.36 29.85 13.30
C ALA A 144 -6.25 28.85 12.95
N THR A 145 -5.67 28.23 13.97
CA THR A 145 -4.63 27.20 13.82
C THR A 145 -5.15 25.83 14.23
N TYR A 146 -4.79 24.79 13.48
CA TYR A 146 -5.08 23.40 13.81
C TYR A 146 -3.85 22.53 13.54
N GLY A 147 -3.26 21.98 14.61
CA GLY A 147 -1.93 21.36 14.54
C GLY A 147 -0.89 22.39 14.11
N VAL A 148 -0.14 22.09 13.05
CA VAL A 148 0.80 23.02 12.38
C VAL A 148 0.17 23.88 11.29
N GLY A 149 -1.11 23.66 10.98
CA GLY A 149 -1.78 24.31 9.86
C GLY A 149 -2.50 25.59 10.26
N LYS A 150 -2.51 26.58 9.36
CA LYS A 150 -3.34 27.79 9.47
C LYS A 150 -4.54 27.69 8.54
N VAL A 151 -5.73 28.01 9.04
CA VAL A 151 -6.96 28.00 8.24
C VAL A 151 -6.94 29.21 7.32
N ILE A 152 -7.00 28.95 6.02
CA ILE A 152 -7.13 29.97 4.97
C ILE A 152 -8.36 29.69 4.11
N GLU A 153 -8.83 30.71 3.41
CA GLU A 153 -9.85 30.53 2.38
C GLU A 153 -9.17 30.55 1.01
N ALA A 154 -9.40 29.51 0.21
CA ALA A 154 -8.88 29.42 -1.14
C ALA A 154 -9.97 28.86 -2.06
N ASN A 155 -10.24 29.57 -3.15
CA ASN A 155 -11.33 29.27 -4.09
C ASN A 155 -12.71 29.11 -3.43
N GLY A 156 -13.00 29.90 -2.40
CA GLY A 156 -14.29 29.88 -1.69
C GLY A 156 -14.49 28.66 -0.76
N VAL A 157 -13.43 27.90 -0.48
CA VAL A 157 -13.42 26.76 0.44
C VAL A 157 -12.33 26.95 1.48
N LYS A 158 -12.64 26.63 2.76
CA LYS A 158 -11.66 26.66 3.85
C LYS A 158 -10.69 25.48 3.70
N MET A 159 -9.39 25.78 3.77
CA MET A 159 -8.29 24.81 3.69
C MET A 159 -7.26 25.09 4.79
N LEU A 160 -6.39 24.11 5.07
CA LEU A 160 -5.25 24.26 5.96
C LEU A 160 -3.99 24.47 5.15
N GLU A 161 -3.29 25.56 5.42
CA GLU A 161 -1.95 25.83 4.93
C GLU A 161 -0.94 25.20 5.88
N VAL A 162 -0.17 24.22 5.40
CA VAL A 162 0.82 23.46 6.21
C VAL A 162 2.20 23.47 5.54
N PRO A 163 3.31 23.34 6.28
CA PRO A 163 4.63 23.22 5.66
C PRO A 163 4.73 22.00 4.72
N LEU A 164 5.25 22.21 3.52
CA LEU A 164 5.27 21.21 2.44
C LEU A 164 5.98 19.91 2.84
N TRP A 165 7.12 20.00 3.51
CA TRP A 165 7.87 18.84 3.99
C TRP A 165 7.06 17.98 4.99
N ARG A 166 6.16 18.60 5.78
CA ARG A 166 5.28 17.88 6.70
C ARG A 166 4.19 17.14 5.94
N SER A 167 3.71 17.69 4.82
CA SER A 167 2.80 16.99 3.92
C SER A 167 3.46 15.74 3.34
N TYR A 168 4.72 15.84 2.89
CA TYR A 168 5.50 14.67 2.44
C TYR A 168 5.70 13.64 3.54
N LEU A 169 6.04 14.09 4.77
CA LEU A 169 6.15 13.24 5.94
C LEU A 169 4.82 12.49 6.22
N ALA A 170 3.68 13.18 6.12
CA ALA A 170 2.36 12.57 6.29
C ALA A 170 2.13 11.41 5.33
N GLY A 171 2.43 11.61 4.04
CA GLY A 171 2.32 10.58 3.02
C GLY A 171 3.25 9.39 3.28
N CYS A 172 4.50 9.64 3.70
CA CYS A 172 5.44 8.58 4.06
C CYS A 172 4.93 7.76 5.25
N ILE A 173 4.37 8.40 6.28
CA ILE A 173 3.75 7.73 7.43
C ILE A 173 2.59 6.84 6.99
N LEU A 174 1.65 7.39 6.21
CA LEU A 174 0.48 6.64 5.71
C LEU A 174 0.89 5.42 4.86
N LEU A 175 1.97 5.56 4.07
CA LEU A 175 2.54 4.47 3.31
C LEU A 175 3.20 3.41 4.22
N GLY A 176 4.01 3.84 5.17
CA GLY A 176 4.74 2.94 6.07
C GLY A 176 3.86 2.13 7.03
N ILE A 177 2.67 2.63 7.37
CA ILE A 177 1.70 1.90 8.20
C ILE A 177 0.94 0.85 7.38
N ALA A 178 0.84 1.00 6.05
CA ALA A 178 0.01 0.14 5.21
C ALA A 178 0.78 -1.14 4.79
N PRO A 179 0.48 -2.33 5.35
CA PRO A 179 1.14 -3.57 4.93
C PRO A 179 0.58 -4.06 3.60
N CYS A 180 1.46 -4.45 2.67
CA CYS A 180 1.05 -4.92 1.35
C CYS A 180 0.23 -6.22 1.40
N THR A 181 -0.77 -6.33 0.53
CA THR A 181 -1.71 -7.46 0.46
C THR A 181 -1.70 -8.16 -0.90
N ALA A 182 -1.53 -7.44 -2.01
CA ALA A 182 -1.60 -8.02 -3.35
C ALA A 182 -0.23 -8.46 -3.88
N MET A 183 0.69 -7.50 -3.96
CA MET A 183 1.97 -7.66 -4.66
C MET A 183 2.93 -8.61 -3.95
N VAL A 184 2.72 -8.86 -2.66
CA VAL A 184 3.49 -9.84 -1.87
C VAL A 184 3.43 -11.26 -2.43
N LEU A 185 2.34 -11.63 -3.11
CA LEU A 185 2.24 -12.95 -3.77
C LEU A 185 3.21 -13.05 -4.95
N VAL A 186 3.34 -11.99 -5.73
CA VAL A 186 4.30 -11.92 -6.84
C VAL A 186 5.73 -11.95 -6.30
N TRP A 187 6.00 -11.18 -5.25
CA TRP A 187 7.31 -11.15 -4.60
C TRP A 187 7.71 -12.50 -3.99
N GLY A 188 6.79 -13.13 -3.26
CA GLY A 188 6.98 -14.47 -2.68
C GLY A 188 7.25 -15.51 -3.76
N TYR A 189 6.46 -15.50 -4.84
CA TYR A 189 6.66 -16.40 -5.98
C TYR A 189 8.03 -16.19 -6.65
N LEU A 190 8.39 -14.94 -6.97
CA LEU A 190 9.67 -14.63 -7.64
C LEU A 190 10.87 -14.98 -6.75
N ALA A 191 10.73 -14.84 -5.43
CA ALA A 191 11.73 -15.24 -4.45
C ALA A 191 11.75 -16.75 -4.20
N LYS A 192 10.85 -17.55 -4.80
CA LYS A 192 10.68 -19.00 -4.52
C LYS A 192 10.38 -19.27 -3.03
N GLY A 193 9.56 -18.42 -2.43
CA GLY A 193 9.10 -18.53 -1.05
C GLY A 193 7.92 -19.48 -0.86
N ASN A 194 7.43 -19.54 0.37
CA ASN A 194 6.25 -20.30 0.77
C ASN A 194 4.96 -19.53 0.43
N ASP A 195 4.27 -19.97 -0.63
CA ASP A 195 3.02 -19.38 -1.10
C ASP A 195 1.91 -19.43 -0.04
N GLY A 196 1.85 -20.53 0.73
CA GLY A 196 0.83 -20.71 1.78
C GLY A 196 1.01 -19.69 2.90
N HIS A 197 2.25 -19.52 3.38
CA HIS A 197 2.58 -18.48 4.36
C HIS A 197 2.26 -17.08 3.83
N THR A 198 2.60 -16.80 2.57
CA THR A 198 2.29 -15.50 1.95
C THR A 198 0.79 -15.24 1.93
N LEU A 199 -0.03 -16.20 1.46
CA LEU A 199 -1.49 -16.09 1.41
C LEU A 199 -2.10 -15.84 2.80
N VAL A 200 -1.57 -16.51 3.82
CA VAL A 200 -2.03 -16.37 5.21
C VAL A 200 -1.72 -14.98 5.73
N MET A 201 -0.51 -14.48 5.47
CA MET A 201 -0.14 -13.12 5.84
C MET A 201 -0.96 -12.07 5.10
N VAL A 202 -1.34 -12.29 3.84
CA VAL A 202 -2.28 -11.39 3.13
C VAL A 202 -3.58 -11.23 3.91
N ALA A 203 -4.16 -12.32 4.39
CA ALA A 203 -5.38 -12.28 5.16
C ALA A 203 -5.20 -11.63 6.54
N ILE A 204 -4.15 -12.03 7.28
CA ILE A 204 -3.89 -11.50 8.62
C ILE A 204 -3.56 -9.99 8.56
N ASN A 205 -2.72 -9.56 7.62
CA ASN A 205 -2.41 -8.14 7.42
C ASN A 205 -3.67 -7.34 7.07
N SER A 206 -4.53 -7.88 6.20
CA SER A 206 -5.79 -7.21 5.84
C SER A 206 -6.72 -7.01 7.05
N LEU A 207 -6.84 -8.03 7.91
CA LEU A 207 -7.66 -7.96 9.14
C LEU A 207 -7.04 -7.04 10.20
N THR A 208 -5.73 -7.16 10.43
CA THR A 208 -5.03 -6.32 11.41
C THR A 208 -5.00 -4.85 10.98
N MET A 209 -4.97 -4.57 9.68
CA MET A 209 -5.05 -3.22 9.14
C MET A 209 -6.38 -2.52 9.48
N LEU A 210 -7.50 -3.25 9.55
CA LEU A 210 -8.78 -2.68 10.01
C LEU A 210 -8.71 -2.12 11.44
N LEU A 211 -7.87 -2.72 12.28
CA LEU A 211 -7.75 -2.38 13.69
C LEU A 211 -6.61 -1.41 13.97
N LEU A 212 -5.46 -1.57 13.30
CA LEU A 212 -4.22 -0.89 13.64
C LEU A 212 -3.91 0.32 12.75
N TYR A 213 -4.41 0.36 11.51
CA TYR A 213 -4.07 1.44 10.56
C TYR A 213 -4.53 2.81 11.06
N GLY A 214 -5.79 2.91 11.51
CA GLY A 214 -6.37 4.14 12.04
C GLY A 214 -5.64 4.63 13.30
N PRO A 215 -5.55 3.82 14.36
CA PRO A 215 -4.82 4.17 15.59
C PRO A 215 -3.37 4.58 15.37
N LEU A 216 -2.59 3.80 14.63
CA LEU A 216 -1.18 4.12 14.36
C LEU A 216 -1.05 5.34 13.46
N GLY A 217 -1.92 5.49 12.47
CA GLY A 217 -1.97 6.66 11.59
C GLY A 217 -2.23 7.92 12.38
N GLY A 218 -3.28 7.93 13.19
CA GLY A 218 -3.60 9.09 14.00
C GLY A 218 -2.56 9.40 15.07
N PHE A 219 -1.95 8.38 15.68
CA PHE A 219 -0.85 8.56 16.62
C PHE A 219 0.38 9.18 15.95
N LEU A 220 0.90 8.58 14.87
CA LEU A 220 2.14 9.03 14.22
C LEU A 220 1.96 10.38 13.51
N LEU A 221 0.80 10.64 12.91
CA LEU A 221 0.48 11.97 12.36
C LEU A 221 0.39 13.02 13.47
N GLY A 222 -0.20 12.67 14.61
CA GLY A 222 -0.28 13.54 15.79
C GLY A 222 1.09 13.87 16.38
N VAL A 223 1.99 12.89 16.48
CA VAL A 223 3.40 13.11 16.88
C VAL A 223 4.11 14.01 15.85
N GLY A 224 3.79 13.86 14.57
CA GLY A 224 4.19 14.76 13.48
C GLY A 224 3.55 16.15 13.54
N ARG A 225 2.71 16.45 14.55
CA ARG A 225 1.91 17.68 14.71
C ARG A 225 1.01 18.01 13.52
N LEU A 226 0.67 17.01 12.72
CA LEU A 226 -0.23 17.16 11.59
C LEU A 226 -1.70 17.13 12.06
N PRO A 227 -2.61 17.81 11.35
CA PRO A 227 -4.04 17.62 11.52
C PRO A 227 -4.41 16.13 11.48
N VAL A 228 -5.06 15.60 12.52
CA VAL A 228 -5.46 14.19 12.58
C VAL A 228 -6.98 14.05 12.41
N PRO A 229 -7.46 13.75 11.20
CA PRO A 229 -8.88 13.57 10.93
C PRO A 229 -9.32 12.13 11.24
N TRP A 230 -9.50 11.79 12.51
CA TRP A 230 -9.88 10.43 12.96
C TRP A 230 -11.14 9.87 12.26
N GLN A 231 -12.15 10.73 12.07
CA GLN A 231 -13.38 10.36 11.36
C GLN A 231 -13.10 10.00 9.90
N ALA A 232 -12.24 10.78 9.23
CA ALA A 232 -11.81 10.51 7.87
C ALA A 232 -10.99 9.21 7.81
N LEU A 233 -10.04 8.98 8.72
CA LEU A 233 -9.28 7.75 8.78
C LEU A 233 -10.20 6.52 8.90
N LEU A 234 -11.18 6.57 9.80
CA LEU A 234 -12.16 5.49 9.97
C LEU A 234 -13.02 5.29 8.73
N LEU A 235 -13.51 6.39 8.11
CA LEU A 235 -14.27 6.32 6.86
C LEU A 235 -13.44 5.71 5.72
N SER A 236 -12.14 6.04 5.66
CA SER A 236 -11.19 5.51 4.66
C SER A 236 -11.11 4.00 4.78
N ILE A 237 -10.87 3.53 5.99
CA ILE A 237 -10.71 2.11 6.27
C ILE A 237 -12.03 1.40 6.00
N ALA A 238 -13.16 1.99 6.37
CA ALA A 238 -14.47 1.42 6.12
C ALA A 238 -14.74 1.25 4.61
N ILE A 239 -14.52 2.29 3.81
CA ILE A 239 -14.80 2.27 2.36
C ILE A 239 -13.78 1.42 1.60
N TYR A 240 -12.49 1.62 1.86
CA TYR A 240 -11.45 1.01 1.03
C TYR A 240 -11.02 -0.36 1.52
N VAL A 241 -11.25 -0.73 2.78
CA VAL A 241 -10.81 -2.02 3.33
C VAL A 241 -11.97 -2.87 3.81
N ALA A 242 -12.81 -2.35 4.71
CA ALA A 242 -13.87 -3.13 5.33
C ALA A 242 -14.96 -3.53 4.32
N LEU A 243 -15.37 -2.60 3.45
CA LEU A 243 -16.39 -2.84 2.45
C LEU A 243 -15.97 -3.93 1.43
N PRO A 244 -14.80 -3.87 0.78
CA PRO A 244 -14.32 -4.97 -0.07
C PRO A 244 -14.19 -6.31 0.67
N LEU A 245 -13.78 -6.28 1.94
CA LEU A 245 -13.63 -7.48 2.76
C LEU A 245 -14.97 -8.14 3.06
N VAL A 246 -15.95 -7.36 3.51
CA VAL A 246 -17.32 -7.84 3.77
C VAL A 246 -17.96 -8.34 2.48
N ALA A 247 -17.84 -7.57 1.38
CA ALA A 247 -18.36 -7.98 0.08
C ALA A 247 -17.70 -9.28 -0.41
N GLY A 248 -16.38 -9.42 -0.25
CA GLY A 248 -15.63 -10.62 -0.62
C GLY A 248 -16.06 -11.85 0.18
N TYR A 249 -16.21 -11.70 1.50
CA TYR A 249 -16.67 -12.77 2.38
C TYR A 249 -18.10 -13.22 2.06
N LEU A 250 -19.04 -12.27 1.94
CA LEU A 250 -20.44 -12.56 1.65
C LEU A 250 -20.59 -13.21 0.28
N SER A 251 -19.94 -12.65 -0.75
CA SER A 251 -20.02 -13.19 -2.11
C SER A 251 -19.39 -14.58 -2.22
N ARG A 252 -18.26 -14.86 -1.55
CA ARG A 252 -17.69 -16.22 -1.45
C ARG A 252 -18.70 -17.19 -0.85
N LYS A 253 -19.30 -16.85 0.29
CA LYS A 253 -20.28 -17.71 0.98
C LYS A 253 -21.50 -17.98 0.11
N TRP A 254 -22.07 -16.94 -0.50
CA TRP A 254 -23.26 -17.06 -1.34
C TRP A 254 -23.01 -17.84 -2.62
N ILE A 255 -21.90 -17.58 -3.33
CA ILE A 255 -21.59 -18.26 -4.58
C ILE A 255 -21.27 -19.74 -4.35
N ILE A 256 -20.53 -20.08 -3.30
CA ILE A 256 -20.26 -21.48 -2.95
C ILE A 256 -21.56 -22.20 -2.58
N ALA A 257 -22.46 -21.55 -1.84
CA ALA A 257 -23.76 -22.13 -1.51
C ALA A 257 -24.64 -22.34 -2.74
N ALA A 258 -24.62 -21.42 -3.71
CA ALA A 258 -25.47 -21.47 -4.89
C ALA A 258 -24.93 -22.36 -6.03
N LYS A 259 -23.61 -22.41 -6.24
CA LYS A 259 -22.98 -23.05 -7.41
C LYS A 259 -21.93 -24.12 -7.07
N GLY A 260 -21.65 -24.33 -5.79
CA GLY A 260 -20.64 -25.30 -5.34
C GLY A 260 -19.20 -24.78 -5.39
N LYS A 261 -18.30 -25.50 -4.72
CA LYS A 261 -16.88 -25.13 -4.57
C LYS A 261 -16.10 -25.26 -5.88
N ASP A 262 -16.39 -26.27 -6.69
CA ASP A 262 -15.64 -26.51 -7.93
C ASP A 262 -15.88 -25.39 -8.96
N TRP A 263 -17.14 -24.97 -9.12
CA TRP A 263 -17.47 -23.84 -9.99
C TRP A 263 -16.83 -22.54 -9.52
N PHE A 264 -16.84 -22.31 -8.20
CA PHE A 264 -16.19 -21.15 -7.59
C PHE A 264 -14.68 -21.12 -7.93
N GLN A 265 -13.97 -22.23 -7.70
CA GLN A 265 -12.53 -22.29 -7.93
C GLN A 265 -12.14 -22.26 -9.41
N GLN A 266 -12.85 -23.00 -10.27
CA GLN A 266 -12.47 -23.16 -11.67
C GLN A 266 -12.94 -22.01 -12.56
N ARG A 267 -14.12 -21.43 -12.29
CA ARG A 267 -14.72 -20.41 -13.16
C ARG A 267 -14.66 -19.02 -12.55
N PHE A 268 -15.17 -18.85 -11.33
CA PHE A 268 -15.30 -17.52 -10.71
C PHE A 268 -13.94 -16.89 -10.37
N LEU A 269 -13.06 -17.63 -9.70
CA LEU A 269 -11.73 -17.12 -9.35
C LEU A 269 -10.87 -16.82 -10.59
N HIS A 270 -11.04 -17.57 -11.68
CA HIS A 270 -10.34 -17.30 -12.93
C HIS A 270 -10.81 -15.99 -13.58
N PHE A 271 -12.12 -15.73 -13.57
CA PHE A 271 -12.70 -14.48 -14.06
C PHE A 271 -12.28 -13.25 -13.23
N LEU A 272 -12.11 -13.41 -11.92
CA LEU A 272 -11.73 -12.30 -11.03
C LEU A 272 -10.29 -11.83 -11.18
N THR A 273 -9.39 -12.68 -11.70
CA THR A 273 -7.97 -12.35 -11.85
C THR A 273 -7.71 -11.19 -12.83
N PRO A 274 -8.24 -11.17 -14.07
CA PRO A 274 -8.09 -10.02 -14.96
C PRO A 274 -8.77 -8.74 -14.42
N VAL A 275 -9.85 -8.86 -13.64
CA VAL A 275 -10.53 -7.70 -13.03
C VAL A 275 -9.59 -6.95 -12.09
N THR A 276 -8.88 -7.65 -11.20
CA THR A 276 -7.89 -7.02 -10.29
C THR A 276 -6.81 -6.30 -11.08
N ILE A 277 -6.30 -6.94 -12.13
CA ILE A 277 -5.22 -6.41 -12.95
C ILE A 277 -5.66 -5.12 -13.66
N ILE A 278 -6.83 -5.15 -14.31
CA ILE A 278 -7.37 -3.98 -15.01
C ILE A 278 -7.63 -2.85 -14.01
N ALA A 279 -8.24 -3.15 -12.86
CA ALA A 279 -8.52 -2.15 -11.83
C ALA A 279 -7.23 -1.50 -11.28
N LEU A 280 -6.17 -2.29 -11.04
CA LEU A 280 -4.85 -1.80 -10.66
C LEU A 280 -4.26 -0.87 -11.74
N LEU A 281 -4.19 -1.33 -12.99
CA LEU A 281 -3.61 -0.55 -14.09
C LEU A 281 -4.38 0.75 -14.35
N VAL A 282 -5.72 0.71 -14.30
CA VAL A 282 -6.56 1.91 -14.41
C VAL A 282 -6.30 2.85 -13.24
N THR A 283 -6.20 2.35 -12.01
CA THR A 283 -5.85 3.17 -10.84
C THR A 283 -4.52 3.87 -11.06
N LEU A 284 -3.49 3.16 -11.53
CA LEU A 284 -2.18 3.76 -11.83
C LEU A 284 -2.29 4.86 -12.89
N VAL A 285 -2.96 4.60 -14.01
CA VAL A 285 -3.16 5.60 -15.07
C VAL A 285 -3.86 6.85 -14.51
N LEU A 286 -4.94 6.68 -13.74
CA LEU A 286 -5.67 7.79 -13.12
C LEU A 286 -4.76 8.60 -12.20
N LEU A 287 -4.03 7.94 -11.30
CA LEU A 287 -3.15 8.60 -10.35
C LEU A 287 -2.03 9.39 -11.03
N PHE A 288 -1.36 8.79 -12.02
CA PHE A 288 -0.30 9.46 -12.77
C PHE A 288 -0.83 10.52 -13.72
N SER A 289 -2.09 10.44 -14.15
CA SER A 289 -2.74 11.54 -14.89
C SER A 289 -2.97 12.77 -14.03
N PHE A 290 -3.34 12.59 -12.76
CA PHE A 290 -3.56 13.70 -11.83
C PHE A 290 -2.26 14.29 -11.28
N LYS A 291 -1.17 13.51 -11.26
CA LYS A 291 0.14 13.94 -10.71
C LYS A 291 1.21 14.18 -11.75
N GLY A 292 0.95 13.94 -13.03
CA GLY A 292 1.97 13.95 -14.06
C GLY A 292 2.69 15.28 -14.23
N GLU A 293 1.96 16.39 -14.16
CA GLU A 293 2.56 17.73 -14.25
C GLU A 293 3.50 18.01 -13.07
N VAL A 294 3.07 17.69 -11.84
CA VAL A 294 3.89 17.87 -10.63
C VAL A 294 5.16 17.02 -10.69
N ILE A 295 5.04 15.77 -11.16
CA ILE A 295 6.18 14.84 -11.30
C ILE A 295 7.19 15.36 -12.32
N LEU A 296 6.74 15.88 -13.46
CA LEU A 296 7.61 16.39 -14.52
C LEU A 296 8.25 17.74 -14.18
N SER A 297 7.52 18.62 -13.51
CA SER A 297 8.00 19.97 -13.14
C SER A 297 8.96 19.94 -11.95
N ASN A 298 8.83 18.97 -11.04
CA ASN A 298 9.59 18.91 -9.79
C ASN A 298 10.33 17.56 -9.60
N PRO A 299 11.26 17.19 -10.51
CA PRO A 299 11.95 15.90 -10.44
C PRO A 299 12.82 15.73 -9.18
N LEU A 300 13.38 16.82 -8.66
CA LEU A 300 14.18 16.78 -7.42
C LEU A 300 13.32 16.45 -6.19
N THR A 301 12.08 16.94 -6.14
CA THR A 301 11.11 16.58 -5.09
C THR A 301 10.84 15.09 -5.07
N ILE A 302 10.69 14.47 -6.24
CA ILE A 302 10.52 13.02 -6.36
C ILE A 302 11.73 12.29 -5.78
N LEU A 303 12.93 12.77 -6.06
CA LEU A 303 14.17 12.19 -5.53
C LEU A 303 14.26 12.32 -3.99
N TRP A 304 13.95 13.50 -3.44
CA TRP A 304 14.00 13.73 -1.99
C TRP A 304 13.02 12.86 -1.20
N ILE A 305 11.85 12.55 -1.78
CA ILE A 305 10.89 11.62 -1.20
C ILE A 305 11.35 10.16 -1.43
N ALA A 306 11.93 9.85 -2.58
CA ALA A 306 12.32 8.49 -2.93
C ALA A 306 13.46 7.96 -2.04
N ILE A 307 14.41 8.80 -1.65
CA ILE A 307 15.57 8.42 -0.80
C ILE A 307 15.14 7.82 0.55
N PRO A 308 14.36 8.49 1.41
CA PRO A 308 13.95 7.92 2.69
C PRO A 308 13.10 6.66 2.51
N LEU A 309 12.23 6.61 1.50
CA LEU A 309 11.42 5.42 1.21
C LEU A 309 12.27 4.22 0.77
N PHE A 310 13.29 4.45 -0.06
CA PHE A 310 14.26 3.43 -0.46
C PHE A 310 15.00 2.88 0.77
N ILE A 311 15.54 3.77 1.61
CA ILE A 311 16.30 3.40 2.81
C ILE A 311 15.40 2.61 3.76
N GLN A 312 14.18 3.07 3.99
CA GLN A 312 13.23 2.41 4.88
C GLN A 312 12.86 1.01 4.38
N THR A 313 12.58 0.87 3.08
CA THR A 313 12.23 -0.43 2.47
C THR A 313 13.36 -1.43 2.67
N ASN A 314 14.60 -1.02 2.41
CA ASN A 314 15.78 -1.87 2.61
C ASN A 314 16.00 -2.20 4.09
N LEU A 315 15.84 -1.22 4.99
CA LEU A 315 15.99 -1.43 6.43
C LEU A 315 15.03 -2.52 6.91
N ILE A 316 13.76 -2.41 6.54
CA ILE A 316 12.71 -3.34 6.98
C ILE A 316 12.92 -4.73 6.40
N PHE A 317 13.32 -4.81 5.13
CA PHE A 317 13.74 -6.07 4.53
C PHE A 317 14.86 -6.72 5.34
N TRP A 318 15.95 -6.01 5.61
CA TRP A 318 17.09 -6.57 6.32
C TRP A 318 16.76 -6.95 7.76
N ILE A 319 15.95 -6.16 8.46
CA ILE A 319 15.46 -6.52 9.80
C ILE A 319 14.67 -7.83 9.75
N GLY A 320 13.67 -7.94 8.87
CA GLY A 320 12.88 -9.17 8.75
C GLY A 320 13.73 -10.38 8.33
N TYR A 321 14.63 -10.18 7.36
CA TYR A 321 15.45 -11.26 6.81
C TYR A 321 16.51 -11.75 7.80
N LEU A 322 17.17 -10.84 8.52
CA LEU A 322 18.19 -11.21 9.51
C LEU A 322 17.58 -11.76 10.80
N LEU A 323 16.44 -11.21 11.26
CA LEU A 323 15.71 -11.76 12.43
C LEU A 323 15.13 -13.15 12.17
N SER A 324 14.97 -13.55 10.90
CA SER A 324 14.57 -14.91 10.55
C SER A 324 15.62 -15.96 10.93
N LYS A 325 16.91 -15.59 10.98
CA LYS A 325 18.01 -16.50 11.37
C LYS A 325 17.92 -16.96 12.84
N PRO A 326 17.89 -16.07 13.86
CA PRO A 326 17.75 -16.50 15.26
C PRO A 326 16.43 -17.22 15.52
N LEU A 327 15.38 -16.96 14.72
CA LEU A 327 14.10 -17.68 14.79
C LEU A 327 14.14 -19.08 14.14
N LYS A 328 15.27 -19.44 13.49
CA LYS A 328 15.49 -20.70 12.77
C LYS A 328 14.45 -20.96 11.69
N LEU A 329 14.06 -19.92 10.95
CA LEU A 329 13.16 -20.06 9.81
C LEU A 329 13.91 -20.63 8.61
N SER A 330 13.23 -21.42 7.78
CA SER A 330 13.79 -21.83 6.49
C SER A 330 13.80 -20.64 5.52
N TYR A 331 14.57 -20.76 4.43
CA TYR A 331 14.58 -19.73 3.38
C TYR A 331 13.16 -19.42 2.86
N GLU A 332 12.38 -20.48 2.66
CA GLU A 332 11.03 -20.40 2.10
C GLU A 332 10.08 -19.61 2.99
N ASP A 333 10.32 -19.54 4.31
CA ASP A 333 9.55 -18.71 5.24
C ASP A 333 10.20 -17.34 5.49
N ALA A 334 11.53 -17.28 5.56
CA ALA A 334 12.29 -16.05 5.81
C ALA A 334 12.15 -15.02 4.68
N ALA A 335 12.25 -15.47 3.43
CA ALA A 335 12.12 -14.61 2.25
C ALA A 335 10.74 -13.93 2.19
N PRO A 336 9.59 -14.64 2.22
CA PRO A 336 8.29 -13.97 2.24
C PRO A 336 8.08 -13.12 3.49
N SER A 337 8.51 -13.54 4.69
CA SER A 337 8.43 -12.68 5.89
C SER A 337 9.09 -11.32 5.68
N ALA A 338 10.30 -11.30 5.14
CA ALA A 338 11.05 -10.08 4.88
C ALA A 338 10.41 -9.23 3.77
N MET A 339 9.97 -9.87 2.68
CA MET A 339 9.35 -9.18 1.55
C MET A 339 8.00 -8.57 1.92
N ILE A 340 7.16 -9.29 2.66
CA ILE A 340 5.88 -8.80 3.18
C ILE A 340 6.13 -7.60 4.11
N GLY A 341 7.13 -7.70 4.98
CA GLY A 341 7.58 -6.61 5.83
C GLY A 341 7.91 -5.34 5.05
N ALA A 342 8.76 -5.48 4.03
CA ALA A 342 9.31 -4.37 3.26
C ALA A 342 8.28 -3.69 2.35
N SER A 343 7.39 -4.47 1.74
CA SER A 343 6.37 -3.96 0.80
C SER A 343 5.28 -3.11 1.47
N ASN A 344 4.71 -2.17 0.70
CA ASN A 344 3.65 -1.28 1.15
C ASN A 344 2.34 -1.51 0.39
N HIS A 345 1.23 -1.12 1.01
CA HIS A 345 -0.08 -1.09 0.36
C HIS A 345 -0.37 0.33 -0.09
N PHE A 346 0.14 0.68 -1.28
CA PHE A 346 0.07 2.04 -1.80
C PHE A 346 -1.37 2.47 -2.09
N GLU A 347 -2.25 1.55 -2.46
CA GLU A 347 -3.66 1.79 -2.75
C GLU A 347 -4.37 2.44 -1.56
N VAL A 348 -4.32 1.79 -0.41
CA VAL A 348 -4.93 2.31 0.83
C VAL A 348 -4.23 3.60 1.26
N ALA A 349 -2.90 3.66 1.17
CA ALA A 349 -2.16 4.86 1.54
C ALA A 349 -2.52 6.08 0.67
N ILE A 350 -2.65 5.90 -0.65
CA ILE A 350 -3.07 6.93 -1.60
C ILE A 350 -4.52 7.32 -1.34
N ALA A 351 -5.41 6.35 -1.18
CA ALA A 351 -6.82 6.60 -0.89
C ALA A 351 -7.00 7.41 0.40
N THR A 352 -6.28 7.04 1.45
CA THR A 352 -6.26 7.79 2.71
C THR A 352 -5.64 9.16 2.49
N ALA A 353 -4.46 9.28 1.91
CA ALA A 353 -3.79 10.58 1.71
C ALA A 353 -4.64 11.57 0.89
N THR A 354 -5.25 11.11 -0.21
CA THR A 354 -6.12 11.93 -1.07
C THR A 354 -7.42 12.35 -0.38
N MET A 355 -7.95 11.50 0.50
CA MET A 355 -9.13 11.83 1.28
C MET A 355 -8.83 12.76 2.45
N LEU A 356 -7.70 12.56 3.14
CA LEU A 356 -7.29 13.37 4.30
C LEU A 356 -6.74 14.74 3.91
N PHE A 357 -5.81 14.75 2.97
CA PHE A 357 -5.02 15.94 2.63
C PHE A 357 -5.42 16.52 1.28
N GLY A 358 -6.08 15.74 0.43
CA GLY A 358 -6.48 16.17 -0.91
C GLY A 358 -5.64 15.55 -2.00
N LEU A 359 -6.22 15.46 -3.20
CA LEU A 359 -5.56 14.86 -4.34
C LEU A 359 -4.32 15.64 -4.75
N SER A 360 -4.36 16.98 -4.72
CA SER A 360 -3.23 17.86 -5.06
C SER A 360 -2.10 17.90 -4.01
N SER A 361 -2.36 17.44 -2.78
CA SER A 361 -1.40 17.54 -1.66
C SER A 361 -0.06 16.84 -1.89
N GLY A 362 0.95 17.29 -1.14
CA GLY A 362 2.25 16.64 -1.00
C GLY A 362 2.16 15.24 -0.39
N ALA A 363 1.23 15.00 0.55
CA ALA A 363 0.99 13.67 1.12
C ALA A 363 0.56 12.66 0.05
N ALA A 364 -0.36 13.05 -0.85
CA ALA A 364 -0.76 12.22 -1.98
C ALA A 364 0.37 12.05 -3.01
N LEU A 365 1.22 13.06 -3.20
CA LEU A 365 2.41 12.90 -4.04
C LEU A 365 3.37 11.86 -3.45
N ALA A 366 3.64 11.91 -2.15
CA ALA A 366 4.62 11.02 -1.53
C ALA A 366 4.20 9.53 -1.60
N THR A 367 2.91 9.23 -1.51
CA THR A 367 2.40 7.87 -1.67
C THR A 367 2.49 7.38 -3.13
N VAL A 368 2.27 8.25 -4.12
CA VAL A 368 2.51 7.95 -5.55
C VAL A 368 4.00 7.73 -5.83
N VAL A 369 4.89 8.54 -5.24
CA VAL A 369 6.34 8.34 -5.34
C VAL A 369 6.71 6.96 -4.80
N GLY A 370 6.12 6.54 -3.68
CA GLY A 370 6.30 5.18 -3.13
C GLY A 370 6.08 4.07 -4.17
N VAL A 371 5.06 4.18 -5.01
CA VAL A 371 4.79 3.21 -6.09
C VAL A 371 5.93 3.16 -7.11
N LEU A 372 6.48 4.32 -7.49
CA LEU A 372 7.56 4.41 -8.48
C LEU A 372 8.82 3.68 -8.03
N ILE A 373 9.15 3.75 -6.75
CA ILE A 373 10.36 3.16 -6.15
C ILE A 373 10.14 1.72 -5.71
N GLU A 374 8.95 1.35 -5.25
CA GLU A 374 8.73 0.04 -4.64
C GLU A 374 9.02 -1.10 -5.62
N VAL A 375 8.48 -1.04 -6.84
CA VAL A 375 8.67 -2.11 -7.84
C VAL A 375 10.15 -2.40 -8.13
N PRO A 376 11.01 -1.43 -8.50
CA PRO A 376 12.42 -1.71 -8.76
C PRO A 376 13.17 -2.17 -7.51
N VAL A 377 12.85 -1.63 -6.33
CA VAL A 377 13.48 -2.03 -5.06
C VAL A 377 13.10 -3.46 -4.69
N MET A 378 11.82 -3.83 -4.78
CA MET A 378 11.38 -5.18 -4.47
C MET A 378 11.98 -6.20 -5.44
N LEU A 379 12.12 -5.89 -6.72
CA LEU A 379 12.83 -6.76 -7.67
C LEU A 379 14.32 -6.91 -7.36
N MET A 380 14.97 -5.85 -6.87
CA MET A 380 16.33 -5.93 -6.35
C MET A 380 16.40 -6.85 -5.13
N LEU A 381 15.49 -6.70 -4.17
CA LEU A 381 15.43 -7.53 -2.97
C LEU A 381 15.13 -9.00 -3.27
N VAL A 382 14.25 -9.30 -4.24
CA VAL A 382 14.04 -10.67 -4.76
C VAL A 382 15.37 -11.27 -5.24
N LYS A 383 16.14 -10.54 -6.03
CA LYS A 383 17.46 -11.02 -6.51
C LYS A 383 18.42 -11.29 -5.35
N ILE A 384 18.36 -10.48 -4.29
CA ILE A 384 19.15 -10.69 -3.07
C ILE A 384 18.70 -11.97 -2.36
N CYS A 385 17.40 -12.20 -2.17
CA CYS A 385 16.87 -13.44 -1.60
C CYS A 385 17.38 -14.67 -2.38
N LEU A 386 17.21 -14.66 -3.70
CA LEU A 386 17.63 -15.78 -4.56
C LEU A 386 19.13 -16.07 -4.48
N ARG A 387 19.98 -15.05 -4.30
CA ARG A 387 21.43 -15.21 -4.12
C ARG A 387 21.84 -15.67 -2.72
N THR A 388 20.97 -15.50 -1.73
CA THR A 388 21.26 -15.75 -0.31
C THR A 388 20.49 -16.94 0.25
N GLN A 389 19.94 -17.82 -0.61
CA GLN A 389 19.26 -19.06 -0.20
C GLN A 389 20.10 -19.89 0.78
N ASN A 390 21.41 -20.00 0.51
CA ASN A 390 22.34 -20.76 1.32
C ASN A 390 22.53 -20.22 2.75
N TRP A 391 22.07 -18.99 3.05
CA TRP A 391 22.16 -18.41 4.39
C TRP A 391 21.20 -19.06 5.40
N PHE A 392 20.19 -19.78 4.90
CA PHE A 392 19.17 -20.47 5.70
C PHE A 392 19.22 -21.99 5.47
N ALA A 393 20.29 -22.49 4.85
CA ALA A 393 20.53 -23.91 4.76
C ALA A 393 20.76 -24.44 6.18
N THR A 394 19.79 -25.21 6.67
CA THR A 394 19.89 -25.92 7.94
C THR A 394 20.99 -26.98 7.84
N ASP A 395 21.76 -27.16 8.91
CA ASP A 395 22.80 -28.20 9.09
C ASP A 395 22.23 -29.64 9.04
N ILE A 396 21.59 -30.05 7.95
CA ILE A 396 21.09 -31.43 7.74
C ILE A 396 22.22 -32.33 7.17
N GLN A 397 23.41 -31.79 6.91
CA GLN A 397 24.58 -32.55 6.43
C GLN A 397 25.74 -32.65 7.43
N ARG A 398 25.53 -32.32 8.71
CA ARG A 398 26.50 -32.56 9.80
C ARG A 398 25.83 -33.36 10.91
N GLY A 399 25.58 -34.64 10.64
CA GLY A 399 25.08 -35.62 11.59
C GLY A 399 25.40 -37.01 11.10
#